data_AF-A0A3D3TNB2-F1
#
_entry.id   AF-A0A3D3TNB2-F1
#
_cell.length_a   1.000
_cell.length_b   1.000
_cell.length_c   1.000
_cell.angle_alpha   90.00
_cell.angle_beta   90.00
_cell.angle_gamma   90.00
#
_symmetry.space_group_name_H-M   'P 1'
#
loop_
_entity.id
_entity.type
_entity.pdbx_description
1 polymer ?
#
loop_
_entity_poly.entity_id
_entity_poly.type
_entity_poly.pdbx_seq_one_letter_code
_entity_poly.pdbx_strand_id
1 'polypeptide(L)'
;MLSKQEIMKAIGQRVTQRKFLEKQLSPEQMKEVDLALRDIFPINSDARLQWYFTPQFPSGSGIVLAKLKEFTTPKLVKYGFEGEQIVLNLTLKGFSTSWARLPNYLSMVIVGFQASGNEDIVERASRFLYRDANRKPFEEVVFGREEYVDSRIKDIVNAGRMAPSSFNRQPWKFEILSKNEIAVHGWKKIPLIYEEVIAIDLGVVLSHMYLMAKAINSEAQVEAKSERTYLLRF
;
A
#
# COMPACT_ATOMS: atom_id res chain seq x y z
N MET A 1 7.34 15.82 -0.67
CA MET A 1 7.62 14.52 -1.31
C MET A 1 8.55 13.76 -0.39
N LEU A 2 8.21 12.53 -0.04
CA LEU A 2 9.04 11.68 0.83
C LEU A 2 10.33 11.29 0.10
N SER A 3 11.45 11.33 0.81
CA SER A 3 12.73 10.81 0.35
C SER A 3 12.72 9.29 0.27
N LYS A 4 13.68 8.71 -0.46
CA LYS A 4 13.89 7.26 -0.52
C LYS A 4 13.99 6.63 0.88
N GLN A 5 14.71 7.28 1.80
CA GLN A 5 14.89 6.79 3.17
C GLN A 5 13.59 6.82 3.97
N GLU A 6 12.76 7.85 3.82
CA GLU A 6 11.46 7.93 4.47
C GLU A 6 10.50 6.86 3.96
N ILE A 7 10.51 6.56 2.66
CA ILE A 7 9.69 5.48 2.09
C ILE A 7 10.15 4.12 2.61
N MET A 8 11.46 3.85 2.60
CA MET A 8 12.00 2.61 3.17
C MET A 8 11.63 2.47 4.65
N LYS A 9 11.70 3.56 5.41
CA LYS A 9 11.28 3.60 6.82
C LYS A 9 9.79 3.29 6.96
N ALA A 10 8.92 3.94 6.17
CA ALA A 10 7.48 3.70 6.19
C ALA A 10 7.15 2.24 5.89
N ILE A 11 7.69 1.69 4.80
CA ILE A 11 7.49 0.29 4.40
C ILE A 11 8.04 -0.66 5.47
N GLY A 12 9.20 -0.37 6.04
CA GLY A 12 9.83 -1.16 7.10
C GLY A 12 9.00 -1.21 8.39
N GLN A 13 8.46 -0.06 8.81
CA GLN A 13 7.67 0.08 10.02
C GLN A 13 6.21 -0.37 9.85
N ARG A 14 5.68 -0.39 8.62
CA ARG A 14 4.30 -0.78 8.36
C ARG A 14 4.09 -2.25 8.72
N VAL A 15 3.29 -2.48 9.75
CA VAL A 15 2.87 -3.80 10.21
C VAL A 15 1.35 -3.82 10.35
N THR A 16 0.75 -4.99 10.16
CA THR A 16 -0.72 -5.11 10.24
C THR A 16 -1.09 -5.25 11.71
N GLN A 17 -1.67 -4.20 12.29
CA GLN A 17 -2.07 -4.21 13.68
C GLN A 17 -3.41 -4.92 13.87
N ARG A 18 -3.47 -5.92 14.75
CA ARG A 18 -4.71 -6.68 14.98
C ARG A 18 -5.42 -6.32 16.27
N LYS A 19 -4.71 -5.70 17.21
CA LYS A 19 -5.22 -5.31 18.53
C LYS A 19 -4.89 -3.85 18.79
N PHE A 20 -5.90 -3.02 18.97
CA PHE A 20 -5.69 -1.59 19.15
C PHE A 20 -6.04 -1.16 20.58
N LEU A 21 -5.38 -0.10 21.06
CA LEU A 21 -5.82 0.61 22.26
C LEU A 21 -7.18 1.25 22.00
N GLU A 22 -8.07 1.11 22.97
CA GLU A 22 -9.32 1.87 23.02
C GLU A 22 -8.98 3.30 23.48
N LYS A 23 -8.67 4.16 22.51
CA LYS A 23 -8.25 5.53 22.74
C LYS A 23 -8.78 6.43 21.63
N GLN A 24 -9.39 7.56 22.00
CA GLN A 24 -9.72 8.62 21.05
C GLN A 24 -8.49 9.45 20.67
N LEU A 25 -8.50 9.98 19.45
CA LEU A 25 -7.44 10.87 18.97
C LEU A 25 -7.56 12.25 19.62
N SER A 26 -6.42 12.82 20.01
CA SER A 26 -6.30 14.24 20.36
C SER A 26 -6.54 15.14 19.13
N PRO A 27 -6.83 16.44 19.31
CA PRO A 27 -6.95 17.39 18.20
C PRO A 27 -5.75 17.41 17.26
N GLU A 28 -4.55 17.32 17.81
CA GLU A 28 -3.30 17.28 17.05
C GLU A 28 -3.21 15.99 16.22
N GLN A 29 -3.56 14.85 16.81
CA GLN A 29 -3.60 13.57 16.10
C GLN A 29 -4.66 13.55 15.00
N MET A 30 -5.82 14.18 15.20
CA MET A 30 -6.82 14.31 14.14
C MET A 30 -6.32 15.16 12.97
N LYS A 31 -5.57 16.23 13.25
CA LYS A 31 -4.92 17.04 12.20
C LYS A 31 -3.88 16.21 11.43
N GLU A 32 -3.10 15.39 12.11
CA GLU A 32 -2.13 14.48 11.48
C GLU A 32 -2.81 13.44 10.56
N VAL A 33 -3.98 12.94 10.96
CA VAL A 33 -4.81 12.07 10.09
C VAL A 33 -5.30 12.85 8.87
N ASP A 34 -5.88 14.04 9.03
CA ASP A 34 -6.36 14.87 7.91
C ASP A 34 -5.24 15.21 6.91
N LEU A 35 -4.04 15.52 7.39
CA LEU A 35 -2.87 15.72 6.54
C LEU A 35 -2.51 14.45 5.74
N ALA A 36 -2.56 13.28 6.38
CA ALA A 36 -2.28 12.01 5.71
C ALA A 36 -3.30 11.67 4.62
N LEU A 37 -4.58 12.06 4.79
CA LEU A 37 -5.62 11.89 3.76
C LEU A 37 -5.40 12.76 2.51
N ARG A 38 -4.72 13.90 2.68
CA ARG A 38 -4.52 14.89 1.60
C ARG A 38 -3.21 14.70 0.85
N ASP A 39 -2.18 14.21 1.51
CA ASP A 39 -0.83 14.06 0.95
C ASP A 39 -0.68 12.75 0.15
N ILE A 40 -1.49 12.62 -0.90
CA ILE A 40 -1.52 11.43 -1.77
C ILE A 40 -1.55 11.84 -3.25
N PHE A 41 -0.98 10.98 -4.08
CA PHE A 41 -0.97 11.11 -5.53
C PHE A 41 -2.09 10.25 -6.16
N PRO A 42 -2.78 10.75 -7.19
CA PRO A 42 -3.70 9.94 -7.97
C PRO A 42 -2.96 9.11 -9.05
N ILE A 43 -3.63 8.06 -9.55
CA ILE A 43 -3.25 7.40 -10.80
C ILE A 43 -3.62 8.33 -11.97
N ASN A 44 -2.78 8.44 -13.01
CA ASN A 44 -3.11 9.13 -14.27
C ASN A 44 -3.65 10.57 -14.15
N SER A 45 -3.30 11.32 -13.11
CA SER A 45 -3.86 12.65 -12.83
C SER A 45 -5.39 12.68 -12.62
N ASP A 46 -6.00 11.53 -12.31
CA ASP A 46 -7.43 11.44 -12.00
C ASP A 46 -7.79 12.25 -10.73
N ALA A 47 -9.06 12.62 -10.60
CA ALA A 47 -9.58 13.15 -9.34
C ALA A 47 -9.44 12.13 -8.21
N ARG A 48 -8.89 12.53 -7.07
CA ARG A 48 -8.75 11.68 -5.87
C ARG A 48 -10.10 11.16 -5.38
N LEU A 49 -10.11 9.97 -4.78
CA LEU A 49 -11.29 9.51 -4.06
C LEU A 49 -11.56 10.40 -2.84
N GLN A 50 -12.82 10.48 -2.44
CA GLN A 50 -13.23 11.24 -1.26
C GLN A 50 -12.97 10.41 0.00
N TRP A 51 -11.73 10.42 0.46
CA TRP A 51 -11.32 9.80 1.72
C TRP A 51 -11.78 10.63 2.91
N TYR A 52 -12.22 9.95 3.96
CA TYR A 52 -12.58 10.56 5.22
C TYR A 52 -12.22 9.66 6.39
N PHE A 53 -12.04 10.29 7.55
CA PHE A 53 -11.87 9.63 8.83
C PHE A 53 -13.16 9.70 9.63
N THR A 54 -13.51 8.63 10.33
CA THR A 54 -14.58 8.62 11.34
C THR A 54 -14.09 7.92 12.61
N PRO A 55 -14.22 8.56 13.79
CA PRO A 55 -13.87 7.94 15.06
C PRO A 55 -14.94 6.96 15.56
N GLN A 56 -16.10 6.87 14.89
CA GLN A 56 -17.20 6.00 15.26
C GLN A 56 -16.97 4.56 14.78
N PHE A 57 -16.00 3.86 15.37
CA PHE A 57 -15.74 2.45 15.08
C PHE A 57 -15.42 1.65 16.35
N PRO A 58 -15.86 0.39 16.49
CA PRO A 58 -15.66 -0.41 17.72
C PRO A 58 -14.21 -0.78 18.04
N SER A 59 -13.26 -0.50 17.16
CA SER A 59 -11.85 -0.90 17.33
C SER A 59 -10.91 0.22 16.92
N GLY A 60 -9.83 0.36 17.68
CA GLY A 60 -8.87 1.44 17.50
C GLY A 60 -9.43 2.81 17.80
N SER A 61 -8.87 3.82 17.14
CA SER A 61 -9.25 5.21 17.32
C SER A 61 -10.24 5.70 16.26
N GLY A 62 -10.53 4.86 15.25
CA GLY A 62 -11.42 5.15 14.15
C GLY A 62 -11.01 4.43 12.88
N ILE A 63 -11.67 4.77 11.78
CA ILE A 63 -11.44 4.19 10.47
C ILE A 63 -11.28 5.27 9.41
N VAL A 64 -10.47 4.95 8.40
CA VAL A 64 -10.34 5.69 7.16
C VAL A 64 -10.94 4.88 6.03
N LEU A 65 -11.79 5.53 5.24
CA LEU A 65 -12.41 4.94 4.05
C LEU A 65 -12.75 6.01 3.02
N ALA A 66 -12.92 5.60 1.76
CA ALA A 66 -13.49 6.44 0.72
C ALA A 66 -14.85 5.91 0.25
N LYS A 67 -15.72 6.83 -0.16
CA LYS A 67 -17.01 6.47 -0.77
C LYS A 67 -16.80 5.97 -2.19
N LEU A 68 -17.15 4.71 -2.45
CA LEU A 68 -17.25 4.15 -3.79
C LEU A 68 -18.72 3.95 -4.16
N LYS A 69 -19.12 4.43 -5.34
CA LYS A 69 -20.46 4.17 -5.92
C LYS A 69 -20.52 2.86 -6.68
N GLU A 70 -19.38 2.40 -7.20
CA GLU A 70 -19.23 1.20 -8.02
C GLU A 70 -17.91 0.51 -7.67
N PHE A 71 -17.91 -0.82 -7.68
CA PHE A 71 -16.80 -1.68 -7.26
C PHE A 71 -16.11 -2.33 -8.47
N THR A 72 -15.85 -1.55 -9.53
CA THR A 72 -15.11 -2.06 -10.69
C THR A 72 -13.62 -2.23 -10.36
N THR A 73 -12.96 -3.17 -11.05
CA THR A 73 -11.52 -3.44 -10.84
C THR A 73 -10.66 -2.17 -10.88
N PRO A 74 -10.77 -1.26 -11.87
CA PRO A 74 -9.97 -0.02 -11.86
C PRO A 74 -10.24 0.89 -10.64
N LYS A 75 -11.51 0.99 -10.20
CA LYS A 75 -11.88 1.80 -9.02
C LYS A 75 -11.30 1.19 -7.73
N LEU A 76 -11.25 -0.13 -7.63
CA LEU A 76 -10.69 -0.85 -6.49
C LEU A 76 -9.16 -0.80 -6.48
N VAL A 77 -8.50 -0.88 -7.64
CA VAL A 77 -7.06 -0.63 -7.74
C VAL A 77 -6.74 0.79 -7.28
N LYS A 78 -7.50 1.78 -7.73
CA LYS A 78 -7.36 3.16 -7.25
C LYS A 78 -7.57 3.27 -5.73
N TYR A 79 -8.56 2.58 -5.18
CA TYR A 79 -8.81 2.54 -3.74
C TYR A 79 -7.62 2.00 -2.95
N GLY A 80 -7.01 0.89 -3.40
CA GLY A 80 -5.80 0.36 -2.80
C GLY A 80 -4.59 1.29 -2.96
N PHE A 81 -4.45 1.90 -4.14
CA PHE A 81 -3.34 2.80 -4.45
C PHE A 81 -3.33 4.05 -3.58
N GLU A 82 -4.47 4.74 -3.46
CA GLU A 82 -4.61 5.90 -2.59
C GLU A 82 -4.59 5.52 -1.12
N GLY A 83 -5.32 4.46 -0.74
CA GLY A 83 -5.42 4.01 0.64
C GLY A 83 -4.09 3.59 1.25
N GLU A 84 -3.22 2.94 0.47
CA GLU A 84 -1.90 2.54 0.98
C GLU A 84 -0.94 3.72 1.14
N GLN A 85 -1.06 4.78 0.31
CA GLN A 85 -0.30 6.01 0.54
C GLN A 85 -0.70 6.64 1.88
N ILE A 86 -2.00 6.66 2.19
CA ILE A 86 -2.52 7.13 3.50
C ILE A 86 -1.94 6.25 4.62
N VAL A 87 -1.96 4.92 4.47
CA VAL A 87 -1.40 3.98 5.46
C VAL A 87 0.07 4.26 5.73
N LEU A 88 0.89 4.48 4.70
CA LEU A 88 2.32 4.77 4.86
C LEU A 88 2.55 6.15 5.51
N ASN A 89 1.77 7.16 5.14
CA ASN A 89 1.81 8.49 5.78
C ASN A 89 1.44 8.42 7.27
N LEU A 90 0.38 7.68 7.61
CA LEU A 90 -0.04 7.44 9.00
C LEU A 90 1.05 6.67 9.77
N THR A 91 1.70 5.70 9.14
CA THR A 91 2.80 4.93 9.74
C THR A 91 3.95 5.86 10.13
N LEU A 92 4.35 6.79 9.25
CA LEU A 92 5.40 7.76 9.54
C LEU A 92 5.05 8.72 10.68
N LYS A 93 3.76 8.97 10.89
CA LYS A 93 3.22 9.79 11.98
C LYS A 93 3.01 9.00 13.29
N GLY A 94 3.39 7.72 13.31
CA GLY A 94 3.36 6.88 14.51
C GLY A 94 2.03 6.17 14.77
N PHE A 95 1.10 6.18 13.81
CA PHE A 95 -0.13 5.41 13.91
C PHE A 95 0.08 3.95 13.51
N SER A 96 -0.59 3.06 14.22
CA SER A 96 -0.77 1.67 13.81
C SER A 96 -1.99 1.57 12.88
N THR A 97 -1.90 0.70 11.87
CA THR A 97 -2.97 0.55 10.86
C THR A 97 -3.30 -0.91 10.56
N SER A 98 -4.52 -1.15 10.09
CA SER A 98 -4.91 -2.45 9.52
C SER A 98 -5.94 -2.28 8.43
N TRP A 99 -5.67 -2.88 7.27
CA TRP A 99 -6.70 -3.18 6.30
C TRP A 99 -7.70 -4.17 6.92
N ALA A 100 -8.97 -3.80 6.92
CA ALA A 100 -10.08 -4.62 7.42
C ALA A 100 -11.22 -4.64 6.39
N ARG A 101 -11.98 -5.73 6.38
CA ARG A 101 -13.07 -5.93 5.42
C ARG A 101 -14.42 -5.81 6.12
N LEU A 102 -15.33 -5.04 5.55
CA LEU A 102 -16.73 -5.02 5.96
C LEU A 102 -17.52 -6.17 5.32
N PRO A 103 -18.65 -6.59 5.93
CA PRO A 103 -19.54 -7.61 5.38
C PRO A 103 -20.03 -7.31 3.95
N ASN A 104 -20.12 -6.03 3.58
CA ASN A 104 -20.51 -5.57 2.24
C ASN A 104 -19.33 -5.39 1.28
N TYR A 105 -18.23 -6.10 1.50
CA TYR A 105 -17.04 -6.14 0.64
C TYR A 105 -16.21 -4.84 0.58
N LEU A 106 -16.68 -3.76 1.21
CA LEU A 106 -15.90 -2.54 1.36
C LEU A 106 -14.70 -2.78 2.28
N SER A 107 -13.49 -2.46 1.82
CA SER A 107 -12.31 -2.46 2.67
C SER A 107 -12.12 -1.10 3.31
N MET A 108 -11.65 -1.08 4.54
CA MET A 108 -11.33 0.12 5.30
C MET A 108 -9.93 0.01 5.92
N VAL A 109 -9.41 1.12 6.40
CA VAL A 109 -8.19 1.16 7.19
C VAL A 109 -8.57 1.52 8.63
N ILE A 110 -8.41 0.58 9.55
CA ILE A 110 -8.49 0.87 10.99
C ILE A 110 -7.23 1.64 11.38
N VAL A 111 -7.41 2.73 12.12
CA VAL A 111 -6.33 3.61 12.59
C VAL A 111 -6.35 3.64 14.11
N GLY A 112 -5.18 3.59 14.73
CA GLY A 112 -5.07 3.78 16.18
C GLY A 112 -3.66 3.53 16.67
N PHE A 113 -3.56 2.99 17.88
CA PHE A 113 -2.31 2.63 18.53
C PHE A 113 -2.36 1.18 18.96
N GLN A 114 -1.22 0.52 19.04
CA GLN A 114 -1.13 -0.87 19.47
C GLN A 114 -1.49 -1.06 20.95
N ALA A 115 -2.29 -2.10 21.24
CA ALA A 115 -2.82 -2.40 22.58
C ALA A 115 -1.79 -2.79 23.65
N SER A 116 -0.59 -3.25 23.26
CA SER A 116 0.38 -3.86 24.17
C SER A 116 1.78 -3.30 23.95
N GLY A 117 2.30 -2.61 24.97
CA GLY A 117 3.72 -2.34 25.21
C GLY A 117 4.39 -1.34 24.26
N ASN A 118 5.38 -0.60 24.77
CA ASN A 118 6.42 -0.04 23.91
C ASN A 118 7.04 -1.22 23.15
N GLU A 119 6.71 -1.37 21.87
CA GLU A 119 7.43 -2.32 21.02
C GLU A 119 8.91 -1.95 21.06
N ASP A 120 9.70 -2.80 21.69
CA ASP A 120 11.14 -2.66 21.65
C ASP A 120 11.61 -2.81 20.20
N ILE A 121 12.71 -2.16 19.85
CA ILE A 121 13.28 -2.16 18.49
C ILE A 121 13.44 -3.61 17.97
N VAL A 122 13.73 -4.54 18.87
CA VAL A 122 13.87 -5.97 18.61
C VAL A 122 12.58 -6.59 18.06
N GLU A 123 11.42 -6.33 18.67
CA GLU A 123 10.16 -6.93 18.24
C GLU A 123 9.74 -6.44 16.84
N ARG A 124 10.02 -5.16 16.54
CA ARG A 124 9.80 -4.59 15.20
C ARG A 124 10.72 -5.23 14.17
N ALA A 125 12.00 -5.39 14.50
CA ALA A 125 12.94 -6.07 13.63
C ALA A 125 12.53 -7.53 13.36
N SER A 126 12.11 -8.27 14.40
CA SER A 126 11.63 -9.65 14.25
C SER A 126 10.40 -9.74 13.34
N ARG A 127 9.42 -8.84 13.48
CA ARG A 127 8.24 -8.80 12.59
C ARG A 127 8.59 -8.42 11.16
N PHE A 128 9.54 -7.51 10.98
CA PHE A 128 10.06 -7.19 9.65
C PHE A 128 10.70 -8.42 8.99
N LEU A 129 11.60 -9.11 9.69
CA LEU A 129 12.28 -10.31 9.19
C LEU A 129 11.28 -11.44 8.89
N TYR A 130 10.31 -11.67 9.78
CA TYR A 130 9.25 -12.65 9.53
C TYR A 130 8.43 -12.30 8.29
N ARG A 131 8.10 -11.02 8.09
CA ARG A 131 7.36 -10.56 6.92
C ARG A 131 8.16 -10.77 5.64
N ASP A 132 9.44 -10.39 5.65
CA ASP A 132 10.35 -10.54 4.52
C ASP A 132 10.53 -12.01 4.12
N ALA A 133 10.73 -12.90 5.09
CA ALA A 133 10.81 -14.36 4.85
C ALA A 133 9.53 -14.96 4.24
N ASN A 134 8.37 -14.31 4.43
CA ASN A 134 7.09 -14.71 3.85
C ASN A 134 6.78 -14.01 2.51
N ARG A 135 7.71 -13.23 1.96
CA ARG A 135 7.60 -12.64 0.62
C ARG A 135 8.22 -13.54 -0.43
N LYS A 136 7.57 -13.61 -1.59
CA LYS A 136 8.13 -14.31 -2.76
C LYS A 136 9.50 -13.71 -3.10
N PRO A 137 10.51 -14.53 -3.40
CA PRO A 137 11.81 -14.09 -3.91
C PRO A 137 11.70 -13.17 -5.12
N PHE A 138 12.74 -12.38 -5.39
CA PHE A 138 12.75 -11.42 -6.50
C PHE A 138 12.56 -12.14 -7.84
N GLU A 139 13.26 -13.26 -8.01
CA GLU A 139 13.31 -14.12 -9.18
C GLU A 139 11.95 -14.79 -9.44
N GLU A 140 11.12 -14.94 -8.41
CA GLU A 140 9.77 -15.48 -8.55
C GLU A 140 8.77 -14.44 -9.03
N VAL A 141 9.03 -13.14 -8.90
CA VAL A 141 8.06 -12.09 -9.25
C VAL A 141 8.48 -11.25 -10.44
N VAL A 142 9.76 -11.24 -10.80
CA VAL A 142 10.32 -10.49 -11.93
C VAL A 142 10.47 -11.38 -13.17
N PHE A 143 10.23 -10.81 -14.36
CA PHE A 143 10.49 -11.42 -15.65
C PHE A 143 10.66 -10.35 -16.74
N GLY A 144 10.91 -10.74 -17.99
CA GLY A 144 11.01 -9.83 -19.14
C GLY A 144 12.47 -9.54 -19.48
N ARG A 145 12.82 -8.26 -19.66
CA ARG A 145 14.19 -7.82 -20.01
C ARG A 145 15.05 -7.63 -18.77
N GLU A 146 15.39 -8.73 -18.12
CA GLU A 146 16.15 -8.75 -16.86
C GLU A 146 17.56 -8.14 -16.98
N GLU A 147 18.11 -8.03 -18.20
CA GLU A 147 19.38 -7.34 -18.47
C GLU A 147 19.35 -5.83 -18.10
N TYR A 148 18.16 -5.24 -17.95
CA TYR A 148 18.01 -3.86 -17.51
C TYR A 148 17.94 -3.68 -16.00
N VAL A 149 17.89 -4.76 -15.21
CA VAL A 149 17.75 -4.71 -13.75
C VAL A 149 19.01 -4.11 -13.12
N ASP A 150 18.90 -2.85 -12.69
CA ASP A 150 19.91 -2.15 -11.90
C ASP A 150 19.46 -1.96 -10.43
N SER A 151 20.23 -1.20 -9.65
CA SER A 151 19.89 -0.91 -8.25
C SER A 151 18.55 -0.17 -8.09
N ARG A 152 18.18 0.71 -9.04
CA ARG A 152 16.93 1.48 -8.99
C ARG A 152 15.72 0.57 -9.19
N ILE A 153 15.76 -0.31 -10.19
CA ILE A 153 14.72 -1.33 -10.40
C ILE A 153 14.63 -2.27 -9.19
N LYS A 154 15.77 -2.70 -8.64
CA LYS A 154 15.79 -3.54 -7.43
C LYS A 154 15.10 -2.86 -6.25
N ASP A 155 15.37 -1.57 -6.01
CA ASP A 155 14.73 -0.81 -4.94
C ASP A 155 13.21 -0.71 -5.13
N ILE A 156 12.76 -0.39 -6.36
CA ILE A 156 11.33 -0.27 -6.71
C ILE A 156 10.60 -1.61 -6.56
N VAL A 157 11.17 -2.68 -7.10
CA VAL A 157 10.58 -4.02 -7.02
C VAL A 157 10.57 -4.51 -5.57
N ASN A 158 11.64 -4.28 -4.80
CA ASN A 158 11.67 -4.69 -3.39
C ASN A 158 10.64 -3.90 -2.57
N ALA A 159 10.42 -2.62 -2.84
CA ALA A 159 9.32 -1.87 -2.23
C ALA A 159 7.97 -2.56 -2.53
N GLY A 160 7.70 -2.91 -3.79
CA GLY A 160 6.51 -3.66 -4.18
C GLY A 160 6.38 -5.03 -3.50
N ARG A 161 7.48 -5.80 -3.40
CA ARG A 161 7.49 -7.10 -2.71
C ARG A 161 7.06 -6.98 -1.25
N MET A 162 7.42 -5.89 -0.57
CA MET A 162 7.07 -5.68 0.84
C MET A 162 5.62 -5.26 1.09
N ALA A 163 4.86 -4.96 0.03
CA ALA A 163 3.45 -4.59 0.13
C ALA A 163 2.62 -5.66 0.87
N PRO A 164 1.64 -5.27 1.71
CA PRO A 164 0.67 -6.22 2.25
C PRO A 164 -0.22 -6.78 1.13
N SER A 165 -0.72 -7.99 1.33
CA SER A 165 -1.76 -8.56 0.46
C SER A 165 -2.66 -9.48 1.26
N SER A 166 -3.89 -9.60 0.79
CA SER A 166 -4.89 -10.45 1.39
C SER A 166 -4.48 -11.91 1.30
N PHE A 167 -4.54 -12.60 2.43
CA PHE A 167 -4.06 -13.98 2.59
C PHE A 167 -2.59 -14.17 2.18
N ASN A 168 -1.79 -13.09 2.15
CA ASN A 168 -0.38 -13.07 1.75
C ASN A 168 -0.11 -13.66 0.34
N ARG A 169 -1.11 -13.62 -0.56
CA ARG A 169 -1.04 -14.29 -1.88
C ARG A 169 0.00 -13.71 -2.82
N GLN A 170 0.32 -12.42 -2.66
CA GLN A 170 1.22 -11.66 -3.53
C GLN A 170 0.91 -11.92 -5.02
N PRO A 171 -0.33 -11.60 -5.46
CA PRO A 171 -0.89 -12.00 -6.75
C PRO A 171 -0.41 -11.10 -7.90
N TRP A 172 0.85 -10.70 -7.88
CA TRP A 172 1.44 -9.78 -8.86
C TRP A 172 2.73 -10.32 -9.48
N LYS A 173 3.04 -9.83 -10.67
CA LYS A 173 4.30 -10.04 -11.40
C LYS A 173 4.78 -8.70 -11.96
N PHE A 174 6.08 -8.54 -12.07
CA PHE A 174 6.74 -7.34 -12.55
C PHE A 174 7.52 -7.66 -13.83
N GLU A 175 7.07 -7.12 -14.95
CA GLU A 175 7.76 -7.26 -16.24
C GLU A 175 8.70 -6.07 -16.44
N ILE A 176 9.98 -6.34 -16.61
CA ILE A 176 10.97 -5.32 -16.95
C ILE A 176 10.89 -5.07 -18.46
N LEU A 177 10.55 -3.85 -18.85
CA LEU A 177 10.40 -3.46 -20.26
C LEU A 177 11.61 -2.65 -20.75
N SER A 178 12.18 -1.82 -19.89
CA SER A 178 13.37 -1.02 -20.16
C SER A 178 14.07 -0.60 -18.86
N LYS A 179 15.14 0.22 -18.95
CA LYS A 179 15.86 0.75 -17.78
C LYS A 179 15.01 1.57 -16.81
N ASN A 180 13.85 2.04 -17.28
CA ASN A 180 13.00 3.04 -16.62
C ASN A 180 11.50 2.68 -16.70
N GLU A 181 11.17 1.47 -17.15
CA GLU A 181 9.79 1.02 -17.34
C GLU A 181 9.57 -0.38 -16.76
N ILE A 182 8.60 -0.48 -15.86
CA ILE A 182 8.16 -1.75 -15.25
C ILE A 182 6.65 -1.87 -15.46
N ALA A 183 6.19 -2.95 -16.09
CA ALA A 183 4.77 -3.28 -16.07
C ALA A 183 4.45 -4.14 -14.85
N VAL A 184 3.41 -3.74 -14.13
CA VAL A 184 2.90 -4.42 -12.94
C VAL A 184 1.61 -5.14 -13.34
N HIS A 185 1.67 -6.46 -13.32
CA HIS A 185 0.54 -7.31 -13.66
C HIS A 185 -0.10 -7.85 -12.38
N GLY A 186 -1.42 -7.79 -12.32
CA GLY A 186 -2.20 -8.52 -11.34
C GLY A 186 -2.31 -10.01 -11.68
N TRP A 187 -3.42 -10.61 -11.26
CA TRP A 187 -3.66 -12.04 -11.38
C TRP A 187 -4.12 -12.46 -12.78
N LYS A 188 -3.75 -13.67 -13.20
CA LYS A 188 -4.25 -14.30 -14.43
C LYS A 188 -5.56 -15.08 -14.20
N LYS A 189 -5.66 -15.86 -13.13
CA LYS A 189 -6.86 -16.65 -12.76
C LYS A 189 -7.05 -16.64 -11.24
N ILE A 190 -8.20 -16.17 -10.77
CA ILE A 190 -8.65 -16.28 -9.37
C ILE A 190 -10.15 -16.54 -9.35
N PRO A 191 -10.68 -17.15 -8.28
CA PRO A 191 -12.13 -17.16 -8.05
C PRO A 191 -12.68 -15.74 -7.92
N LEU A 192 -13.83 -15.46 -8.57
CA LEU A 192 -14.49 -14.14 -8.60
C LEU A 192 -14.73 -13.56 -7.19
N ILE A 193 -15.00 -14.42 -6.20
CA ILE A 193 -15.19 -14.03 -4.79
C ILE A 193 -13.99 -13.29 -4.15
N TYR A 194 -12.82 -13.39 -4.76
CA TYR A 194 -11.59 -12.73 -4.32
C TYR A 194 -11.22 -11.52 -5.18
N GLU A 195 -11.90 -11.29 -6.31
CA GLU A 195 -11.49 -10.30 -7.31
C GLU A 195 -11.42 -8.90 -6.75
N GLU A 196 -12.41 -8.49 -5.97
CA GLU A 196 -12.44 -7.14 -5.40
C GLU A 196 -11.29 -6.89 -4.44
N VAL A 197 -11.01 -7.86 -3.58
CA VAL A 197 -9.94 -7.75 -2.57
C VAL A 197 -8.58 -7.78 -3.23
N ILE A 198 -8.41 -8.61 -4.25
CA ILE A 198 -7.15 -8.73 -4.99
C ILE A 198 -6.94 -7.50 -5.90
N ALA A 199 -8.01 -6.85 -6.39
CA ALA A 199 -7.92 -5.56 -7.06
C ALA A 199 -7.37 -4.47 -6.14
N ILE A 200 -7.82 -4.42 -4.88
CA ILE A 200 -7.25 -3.53 -3.87
C ILE A 200 -5.77 -3.87 -3.64
N ASP A 201 -5.43 -5.15 -3.47
CA ASP A 201 -4.03 -5.59 -3.29
C ASP A 201 -3.12 -5.14 -4.45
N LEU A 202 -3.62 -5.11 -5.70
CA LEU A 202 -2.89 -4.58 -6.86
C LEU A 202 -2.62 -3.08 -6.72
N GLY A 203 -3.59 -2.32 -6.22
CA GLY A 203 -3.41 -0.91 -5.87
C GLY A 203 -2.36 -0.68 -4.80
N VAL A 204 -2.40 -1.51 -3.74
CA VAL A 204 -1.46 -1.47 -2.62
C VAL A 204 -0.03 -1.67 -3.11
N VAL A 205 0.24 -2.70 -3.93
CA VAL A 205 1.60 -2.92 -4.46
C VAL A 205 2.04 -1.80 -5.41
N LEU A 206 1.13 -1.27 -6.23
CA LEU A 206 1.40 -0.13 -7.09
C LEU A 206 1.80 1.11 -6.30
N SER A 207 1.18 1.36 -5.15
CA SER A 207 1.52 2.47 -4.26
C SER A 207 2.96 2.38 -3.76
N HIS A 208 3.38 1.20 -3.28
CA HIS A 208 4.75 0.99 -2.79
C HIS A 208 5.79 1.23 -3.89
N MET A 209 5.55 0.66 -5.08
CA MET A 209 6.45 0.82 -6.22
C MET A 209 6.49 2.27 -6.71
N TYR A 210 5.32 2.90 -6.85
CA TYR A 210 5.20 4.26 -7.34
C TYR A 210 5.90 5.26 -6.42
N LEU A 211 5.68 5.18 -5.11
CA LEU A 211 6.34 6.09 -4.17
C LEU A 211 7.86 5.94 -4.25
N MET A 212 8.37 4.70 -4.26
CA MET A 212 9.81 4.44 -4.39
C MET A 212 10.37 5.00 -5.69
N ALA A 213 9.68 4.75 -6.81
CA ALA A 213 10.05 5.28 -8.12
C ALA A 213 10.04 6.81 -8.13
N LYS A 214 9.04 7.43 -7.48
CA LYS A 214 8.91 8.88 -7.38
C LYS A 214 9.99 9.54 -6.53
N ALA A 215 10.50 8.84 -5.52
CA ALA A 215 11.65 9.30 -4.75
C ALA A 215 12.99 9.13 -5.48
N ILE A 216 13.07 8.21 -6.45
CA ILE A 216 14.24 8.04 -7.33
C ILE A 216 14.19 9.06 -8.47
N ASN A 217 13.02 9.31 -9.04
CA ASN A 217 12.76 10.28 -10.09
C ASN A 217 11.42 10.99 -9.85
N SER A 218 11.45 12.31 -9.65
CA SER A 218 10.26 13.12 -9.37
C SER A 218 9.17 13.00 -10.44
N GLU A 219 9.57 12.71 -11.68
CA GLU A 219 8.70 12.58 -12.85
C GLU A 219 8.07 11.19 -12.99
N ALA A 220 8.23 10.30 -11.99
CA ALA A 220 7.63 8.98 -12.05
C ALA A 220 6.10 9.05 -12.20
N GLN A 221 5.57 8.20 -13.07
CA GLN A 221 4.16 8.12 -13.46
C GLN A 221 3.69 6.66 -13.48
N VAL A 222 2.42 6.47 -13.13
CA VAL A 222 1.74 5.17 -13.21
C VAL A 222 0.53 5.29 -14.13
N GLU A 223 0.47 4.41 -15.13
CA GLU A 223 -0.55 4.43 -16.18
C GLU A 223 -1.24 3.08 -16.33
N ALA A 224 -2.57 3.05 -16.30
CA ALA A 224 -3.33 1.85 -16.63
C ALA A 224 -3.13 1.45 -18.11
N LYS A 225 -2.72 0.20 -18.35
CA LYS A 225 -2.66 -0.41 -19.69
C LYS A 225 -3.82 -1.38 -19.94
N SER A 226 -4.35 -1.95 -18.87
CA SER A 226 -5.60 -2.73 -18.86
C SER A 226 -6.19 -2.69 -17.44
N GLU A 227 -7.32 -3.36 -17.21
CA GLU A 227 -7.92 -3.45 -15.87
C GLU A 227 -6.96 -4.01 -14.81
N ARG A 228 -6.03 -4.87 -15.21
CA ARG A 228 -5.12 -5.62 -14.31
C ARG A 228 -3.65 -5.41 -14.64
N THR A 229 -3.31 -4.43 -15.47
CA THR A 229 -1.91 -4.14 -15.82
C THR A 229 -1.68 -2.64 -15.85
N TYR A 230 -0.64 -2.22 -15.15
CA TYR A 230 -0.25 -0.83 -15.01
C TYR A 230 1.22 -0.67 -15.37
N LEU A 231 1.55 0.37 -16.10
CA LEU A 231 2.91 0.72 -16.46
C LEU A 231 3.43 1.78 -15.48
N LEU A 232 4.55 1.48 -14.82
CA LEU A 232 5.31 2.43 -14.02
C LEU A 232 6.51 2.92 -14.84
N ARG A 233 6.57 4.24 -15.08
CA ARG A 233 7.68 4.93 -15.74
C ARG A 233 8.42 5.81 -14.73
N PHE A 234 9.75 5.84 -14.76
CA PHE A 234 10.59 6.60 -13.82
C PHE A 234 12.00 6.89 -14.38
#